data_AF-A0A354EW86-F1
#
_entry.id   AF-A0A354EW86-F1
#
_cell.length_a   1.000
_cell.length_b   1.000
_cell.length_c   1.000
_cell.angle_alpha   90.00
_cell.angle_beta   90.00
_cell.angle_gamma   90.00
#
_symmetry.space_group_name_H-M   'P 1'
#
loop_
_entity.id
_entity.type
_entity.pdbx_description
1 polymer ?
#
loop_
_entity_poly.entity_id
_entity_poly.type
_entity_poly.pdbx_seq_one_letter_code
_entity_poly.pdbx_strand_id
1 'polypeptide(L)' 'AATAALGTVQGDVVVLLTDNETVRDLNARFRDKDKPTNVLSFPAPELPELLGAAPHLGDIVLAYGVCADEAVAQKKT' A
#
# COMPACT_ATOMS: atom_id res chain seq x y z
N ALA A 1 -17.70 -6.31 7.25
CA ALA A 1 -17.43 -5.31 6.20
C ALA A 1 -16.29 -5.78 5.28
N ALA A 2 -15.05 -5.91 5.78
CA ALA A 2 -13.90 -6.35 4.96
C ALA A 2 -14.11 -7.71 4.28
N THR A 3 -14.57 -8.74 5.00
CA THR A 3 -14.89 -10.07 4.42
C THR A 3 -15.96 -10.01 3.32
N ALA A 4 -16.96 -9.13 3.47
CA ALA A 4 -18.00 -8.97 2.46
C ALA A 4 -17.50 -8.22 1.21
N ALA A 5 -16.50 -7.34 1.37
CA ALA A 5 -15.92 -6.58 0.26
C ALA A 5 -14.84 -7.36 -0.51
N LEU A 6 -14.08 -8.22 0.18
CA LEU A 6 -12.96 -8.99 -0.40
C LEU A 6 -13.40 -10.31 -1.04
N GLY A 7 -14.62 -10.80 -0.76
CA GLY A 7 -15.14 -12.05 -1.33
C GLY A 7 -14.29 -13.25 -0.93
N THR A 8 -13.73 -13.95 -1.92
CA THR A 8 -12.91 -15.15 -1.72
C THR A 8 -11.41 -14.86 -1.60
N VAL A 9 -10.99 -13.60 -1.73
CA VAL A 9 -9.57 -13.23 -1.62
C VAL A 9 -9.13 -13.34 -0.16
N GLN A 10 -8.13 -14.16 0.09
CA GLN A 10 -7.52 -14.35 1.41
C GLN A 10 -6.00 -14.37 1.25
N GLY A 11 -5.29 -13.82 2.22
CA GLY A 11 -3.84 -13.67 2.16
C GLY A 11 -3.35 -12.63 3.16
N ASP A 12 -2.05 -12.39 3.17
CA ASP A 12 -1.43 -11.33 3.98
C ASP A 12 -0.99 -10.14 3.11
N VAL A 13 -0.94 -8.97 3.74
CA VAL A 13 -0.44 -7.73 3.17
C VAL A 13 0.50 -7.10 4.19
N VAL A 14 1.64 -6.61 3.74
CA VAL A 14 2.52 -5.79 4.59
C VAL A 14 2.16 -4.33 4.39
N VAL A 15 2.00 -3.61 5.50
CA VAL A 15 1.75 -2.17 5.48
C VAL A 15 2.95 -1.43 6.09
N LEU A 16 3.63 -0.64 5.28
CA LEU A 16 4.68 0.27 5.71
C LEU A 16 4.11 1.68 5.91
N LEU A 17 4.14 2.16 7.15
CA LEU A 17 3.86 3.55 7.48
C LEU A 17 5.17 4.33 7.51
N THR A 18 5.26 5.40 6.72
CA THR A 18 6.50 6.18 6.59
C THR A 18 6.22 7.65 6.27
N ASP A 19 7.29 8.43 6.11
CA ASP A 19 7.23 9.86 5.80
C ASP A 19 7.16 10.15 4.30
N ASN A 20 6.97 11.44 3.98
CA ASN A 20 6.82 11.89 2.61
C ASN A 20 8.13 11.77 1.80
N GLU A 21 9.29 11.85 2.45
CA GLU A 21 10.59 11.76 1.78
C GLU A 21 10.84 10.32 1.30
N THR A 22 10.59 9.35 2.17
CA THR A 22 10.70 7.92 1.86
C THR A 22 9.74 7.53 0.74
N VAL A 23 8.48 7.99 0.78
CA VAL A 23 7.53 7.71 -0.31
C VAL A 23 7.91 8.42 -1.61
N ARG A 24 8.47 9.63 -1.55
CA ARG A 24 8.98 10.32 -2.75
C ARG A 24 10.10 9.54 -3.43
N ASP A 25 11.08 9.03 -2.66
CA ASP A 25 12.15 8.16 -3.21
C ASP A 25 11.57 6.93 -3.90
N LEU A 26 10.64 6.23 -3.23
CA LEU A 26 10.00 5.05 -3.80
C LEU A 26 9.18 5.36 -5.06
N ASN A 27 8.46 6.47 -5.08
CA ASN A 27 7.66 6.88 -6.24
C ASN A 27 8.56 7.25 -7.43
N ALA A 28 9.71 7.88 -7.18
CA ALA A 28 10.71 8.15 -8.20
C ALA A 28 11.28 6.85 -8.78
N ARG A 29 11.69 5.92 -7.91
CA ARG A 29 12.36 4.67 -8.31
C ARG A 29 11.47 3.66 -9.03
N PHE A 30 10.22 3.52 -8.59
CA PHE A 30 9.33 2.47 -9.08
C PHE A 30 8.25 2.96 -10.03
N ARG A 31 8.00 4.28 -10.11
CA ARG A 31 6.93 4.87 -10.93
C ARG A 31 7.41 6.05 -11.79
N ASP A 32 8.71 6.38 -11.77
CA ASP A 32 9.32 7.53 -12.45
C ASP A 32 8.64 8.86 -12.09
N LYS A 33 8.20 9.00 -10.83
CA LYS A 33 7.51 10.20 -10.32
C LYS A 33 8.22 10.75 -9.10
N ASP A 34 9.00 11.81 -9.31
CA ASP A 34 9.72 12.51 -8.23
C ASP A 34 8.80 13.45 -7.42
N LYS A 35 7.82 12.85 -6.74
CA LYS A 35 6.93 13.53 -5.78
C LYS A 35 6.35 12.54 -4.78
N PRO A 36 6.04 12.96 -3.54
CA PRO A 36 5.31 12.12 -2.61
C PRO A 36 3.88 11.87 -3.11
N THR A 37 3.27 10.78 -2.63
CA THR A 37 1.86 10.43 -2.83
C THR A 37 1.32 9.85 -1.53
N ASN A 38 0.00 9.82 -1.35
CA ASN A 38 -0.62 9.24 -0.16
C ASN A 38 -0.36 7.73 -0.02
N VAL A 39 -0.42 6.98 -1.13
CA VAL A 39 -0.24 5.52 -1.14
C VAL A 39 0.55 5.02 -2.36
N LEU A 40 1.38 4.01 -2.16
CA LEU A 40 1.95 3.15 -3.20
C LEU A 40 1.57 1.68 -2.92
N SER A 41 1.36 0.92 -3.98
CA SER A 41 1.01 -0.51 -3.91
C SER A 41 1.97 -1.33 -4.76
N PHE A 42 2.54 -2.38 -4.16
CA PHE A 42 3.48 -3.30 -4.78
C PHE A 42 2.88 -4.71 -4.72
N PRO A 43 2.21 -5.18 -5.79
CA PRO A 43 1.62 -6.51 -5.80
C PRO A 43 2.72 -7.57 -5.74
N ALA A 44 2.49 -8.61 -4.93
CA ALA A 44 3.37 -9.78 -4.93
C ALA A 44 3.29 -10.49 -6.30
N PRO A 45 4.38 -11.10 -6.76
CA PRO A 45 4.33 -11.95 -7.94
C PRO A 45 3.41 -13.15 -7.69
N GLU A 46 2.69 -13.59 -8.72
CA GLU A 46 1.92 -14.83 -8.67
C GLU A 46 2.87 -16.01 -8.45
N LEU A 47 2.90 -16.54 -7.24
CA LEU A 47 3.62 -17.76 -6.91
C LEU A 47 2.67 -18.95 -7.04
N PRO A 48 3.13 -20.08 -7.60
CA PRO A 48 2.37 -21.33 -7.52
C PRO A 48 2.03 -21.61 -6.05
N GLU A 49 0.81 -22.09 -5.78
CA GLU A 49 0.38 -22.52 -4.44
C GLU A 49 1.26 -23.67 -3.94
N LEU A 50 2.46 -23.35 -3.46
CA LEU A 50 3.36 -24.31 -2.87
C LEU A 50 3.09 -24.32 -1.37
N LEU A 51 2.48 -25.43 -0.91
CA LEU A 51 2.53 -25.89 0.48
C LEU A 51 1.82 -24.99 1.50
N GLY A 52 0.50 -24.84 1.40
CA GLY A 52 -0.39 -24.57 2.55
C GLY A 52 -0.17 -23.25 3.32
N ALA A 53 0.71 -22.36 2.85
CA ALA A 53 0.83 -21.00 3.36
C ALA A 53 -0.26 -20.12 2.72
N ALA A 54 -0.81 -19.19 3.51
CA ALA A 54 -1.68 -18.16 2.94
C ALA A 54 -0.89 -17.34 1.90
N PRO A 55 -1.48 -16.95 0.77
CA PRO A 55 -0.75 -16.22 -0.27
C PRO A 55 -0.42 -14.80 0.21
N HIS A 56 0.82 -14.37 0.01
CA HIS A 56 1.19 -12.98 0.19
C HIS A 56 0.65 -12.16 -0.98
N LEU A 57 -0.15 -11.14 -0.70
CA LEU A 57 -0.82 -10.31 -1.71
C LEU A 57 0.05 -9.12 -2.16
N GLY A 58 1.04 -8.74 -1.35
CA GLY A 58 1.98 -7.66 -1.63
C GLY A 58 2.09 -6.63 -0.51
N ASP A 59 2.66 -5.49 -0.86
CA ASP A 59 3.00 -4.41 0.06
C ASP A 59 2.21 -3.13 -0.24
N ILE A 60 1.82 -2.43 0.83
CA ILE A 60 1.21 -1.11 0.79
C ILE A 60 2.10 -0.14 1.57
N VAL A 61 2.49 0.96 0.94
CA VAL A 61 3.27 2.03 1.58
C VAL A 61 2.40 3.27 1.69
N LEU A 62 2.27 3.81 2.90
CA LEU A 62 1.48 5.02 3.19
C LEU A 62 2.38 6.15 3.69
N ALA A 63 2.25 7.32 3.07
CA ALA A 63 2.91 8.56 3.52
C ALA A 63 2.01 9.27 4.54
N TYR A 64 2.38 9.22 5.82
CA TYR A 64 1.54 9.82 6.87
C TYR A 64 1.29 11.31 6.64
N GLY A 65 2.32 12.06 6.25
CA GLY A 65 2.21 13.51 6.03
C GLY A 65 1.22 13.85 4.92
N VAL A 66 1.33 13.20 3.75
CA VAL A 66 0.38 13.40 2.65
C VAL A 66 -1.05 13.01 3.06
N CYS A 67 -1.22 11.87 3.73
CA CYS A 67 -2.53 11.44 4.21
C CYS A 67 -3.15 12.43 5.20
N ALA A 68 -2.36 12.98 6.12
CA ALA A 68 -2.82 13.96 7.10
C ALA A 68 -3.23 15.28 6.43
N ASP A 69 -2.41 15.80 5.52
CA ASP A 69 -2.71 17.03 4.77
C ASP A 69 -3.99 16.87 3.93
N GLU A 70 -4.15 15.73 3.26
CA GLU A 70 -5.35 15.41 2.49
C GLU A 70 -6.58 15.24 3.38
N ALA A 71 -6.44 14.62 4.55
CA ALA A 71 -7.54 14.46 5.50
C ALA A 71 -8.06 15.82 5.96
N VAL A 72 -7.17 16.74 6.34
CA VAL A 72 -7.53 18.12 6.72
C VAL A 72 -8.21 18.84 5.56
N ALA A 73 -7.61 18.80 4.36
CA ALA A 73 -8.16 19.44 3.17
C ALA A 73 -9.57 18.92 2.81
N GLN A 74 -9.83 17.64 3.06
CA GLN A 74 -11.09 16.96 2.76
C GLN A 74 -12.07 16.92 3.94
N LYS A 75 -11.74 17.53 5.09
CA LYS A 75 -12.53 17.51 6.33
C LYS A 75 -12.80 16.07 6.83
N LYS A 76 -11.79 15.23 6.78
CA LYS A 76 -11.78 13.84 7.27
C LYS A 76 -10.89 13.74 8.52
N THR A 77 -11.18 12.74 9.36
CA THR A 77 -10.42 12.39 10.57
C THR A 77 -9.68 11.08 10.39
#